data_AF-A0A6L3N8E2-F1
#
_entry.id   AF-A0A6L3N8E2-F1
#
_cell.length_a   1.000
_cell.length_b   1.000
_cell.length_c   1.000
_cell.angle_alpha   90.00
_cell.angle_beta   90.00
_cell.angle_gamma   90.00
#
_symmetry.space_group_name_H-M   'P 1'
#
loop_
_entity.id
_entity.type
_entity.pdbx_description
1 polymer ?
#
loop_
_entity_poly.entity_id
_entity_poly.type
_entity_poly.pdbx_seq_one_letter_code
_entity_poly.pdbx_strand_id
1 'polypeptide(L)' 'MTAPTAVVPGWELDVAPFHAGELAVQQRAGVTEAAGAAGRRGIRRFMPDQHRAFFAQLPFFVLGGVDAHGQPWATLRV' A
#
# COMPACT_ATOMS: atom_id res chain seq x y z
N MET A 1 7.24 -2.72 31.09
CA MET A 1 6.52 -3.89 30.57
C MET A 1 6.06 -3.57 29.16
N THR A 2 6.86 -3.88 28.15
CA THR A 2 6.46 -3.73 26.74
C THR A 2 5.42 -4.79 26.44
N ALA A 3 4.18 -4.39 26.17
CA ALA A 3 3.17 -5.31 25.71
C ALA A 3 3.67 -6.01 24.42
N PRO A 4 3.42 -7.32 24.24
CA PRO A 4 3.76 -7.97 22.98
C PRO A 4 3.04 -7.25 21.84
N THR A 5 3.80 -6.77 20.86
CA THR A 5 3.24 -6.20 19.63
C THR A 5 2.32 -7.24 19.02
N ALA A 6 1.02 -6.96 18.98
CA ALA A 6 0.06 -7.85 18.35
C ALA A 6 0.50 -8.13 16.91
N VAL A 7 0.52 -9.41 16.52
CA VAL A 7 0.83 -9.80 15.14
C VAL A 7 -0.24 -9.19 14.25
N VAL A 8 0.15 -8.22 13.42
CA VAL A 8 -0.78 -7.56 12.49
C VAL A 8 -0.88 -8.42 11.23
N PRO A 9 -2.05 -9.02 10.92
CA PRO A 9 -2.22 -9.87 9.75
C PRO A 9 -1.89 -9.10 8.47
N GLY A 10 -1.40 -9.84 7.47
CA GLY A 10 -1.11 -9.33 6.13
C GLY A 10 -2.36 -9.29 5.26
N TRP A 11 -2.22 -9.70 4.01
CA TRP A 11 -3.34 -9.83 3.08
C TRP A 11 -4.09 -11.13 3.32
N GLU A 12 -5.39 -11.03 3.58
CA GLU A 12 -6.24 -12.15 4.01
C GLU A 12 -7.08 -12.76 2.88
N LEU A 13 -7.04 -12.18 1.67
CA LEU A 13 -7.85 -12.65 0.54
C LEU A 13 -7.04 -13.56 -0.39
N ASP A 14 -7.73 -14.47 -1.07
CA ASP A 14 -7.11 -15.39 -2.03
C ASP A 14 -6.55 -14.65 -3.26
N VAL A 15 -7.18 -13.54 -3.64
CA VAL A 15 -6.73 -12.68 -4.75
C VAL A 15 -5.42 -11.95 -4.41
N ALA A 16 -4.64 -11.58 -5.42
CA ALA A 16 -3.43 -10.79 -5.22
C ALA A 16 -3.76 -9.36 -4.73
N PRO A 17 -2.94 -8.75 -3.85
CA PRO A 17 -3.15 -7.40 -3.31
C PRO A 17 -2.79 -6.27 -4.30
N PHE A 18 -2.82 -6.53 -5.60
CA PHE A 18 -2.32 -5.62 -6.64
C PHE A 18 -3.39 -5.35 -7.69
N HIS A 19 -3.41 -4.12 -8.21
CA HIS A 19 -4.24 -3.73 -9.33
C HIS A 19 -3.71 -4.30 -10.66
N ALA A 20 -4.55 -4.34 -11.69
CA ALA A 20 -4.20 -4.89 -13.00
C ALA A 20 -2.94 -4.24 -13.61
N GLY A 21 -2.78 -2.92 -13.46
CA GLY A 21 -1.60 -2.20 -13.94
C GLY A 21 -0.30 -2.63 -13.23
N GLU A 22 -0.37 -2.84 -11.92
CA GLU A 22 0.76 -3.30 -11.11
C GLU A 22 1.14 -4.74 -11.49
N LEU A 23 0.16 -5.63 -11.66
CA LEU A 23 0.38 -6.99 -12.14
C LEU A 23 1.04 -7.01 -13.53
N ALA A 24 0.58 -6.16 -14.46
CA ALA A 24 1.16 -6.05 -15.79
C ALA A 24 2.62 -5.57 -15.77
N VAL A 25 2.99 -4.69 -14.83
CA VAL A 25 4.39 -4.26 -14.65
C VAL A 25 5.22 -5.38 -14.02
N GLN A 26 4.71 -6.06 -13.00
CA GLN A 26 5.40 -7.18 -12.35
C GLN A 26 5.68 -8.33 -13.33
N GLN A 27 4.72 -8.65 -14.20
CA GLN A 27 4.88 -9.64 -15.27
C GLN A 27 5.97 -9.24 -16.26
N ARG A 28 5.95 -7.99 -16.75
CA ARG A 28 6.98 -7.47 -17.67
C ARG A 28 8.37 -7.46 -17.04
N ALA A 29 8.44 -7.23 -15.73
CA ALA A 29 9.69 -7.25 -14.98
C ALA A 29 10.12 -8.66 -14.53
N GLY A 30 9.29 -9.69 -14.74
CA GLY A 30 9.59 -11.07 -14.33
C GLY A 30 9.61 -11.31 -12.82
N VAL A 31 8.92 -10.48 -12.04
CA VAL A 31 8.96 -10.50 -10.56
C VAL A 31 7.64 -10.90 -9.90
N THR A 32 6.68 -11.43 -10.66
CA THR A 32 5.30 -11.72 -10.20
C THR A 32 5.25 -12.53 -8.91
N GLU A 33 6.01 -13.63 -8.81
CA GLU A 33 5.97 -14.49 -7.62
C GLU A 33 6.56 -13.80 -6.38
N ALA A 34 7.73 -13.16 -6.53
CA ALA A 34 8.38 -12.42 -5.46
C ALA A 34 7.51 -11.26 -4.97
N ALA A 35 6.90 -10.51 -5.89
CA ALA A 35 5.97 -9.43 -5.58
C ALA A 35 4.72 -9.97 -4.87
N GLY A 36 4.16 -11.10 -5.32
CA GLY A 36 3.05 -11.79 -4.66
C GLY A 36 3.34 -12.16 -3.21
N ALA A 37 4.48 -12.81 -2.96
CA ALA A 37 4.88 -13.25 -1.62
C ALA A 37 5.20 -12.08 -0.68
N ALA A 38 5.83 -11.02 -1.20
CA ALA A 38 6.08 -9.80 -0.44
C ALA A 38 4.78 -9.03 -0.15
N GLY A 39 3.93 -8.86 -1.17
CA GLY A 39 2.65 -8.17 -1.10
C GLY A 39 1.72 -8.79 -0.07
N ARG A 40 1.58 -10.12 -0.04
CA ARG A 40 0.72 -10.79 0.95
C ARG A 40 1.18 -10.59 2.41
N ARG A 41 2.47 -10.32 2.64
CA ARG A 41 3.01 -10.03 3.97
C ARG A 41 2.93 -8.55 4.34
N GLY A 42 3.11 -7.66 3.36
CA GLY A 42 3.24 -6.22 3.57
C GLY A 42 1.94 -5.41 3.41
N ILE A 43 1.05 -5.82 2.51
CA ILE A 43 -0.16 -5.08 2.15
C ILE A 43 -1.34 -5.51 3.04
N ARG A 44 -2.15 -4.53 3.45
CA ARG A 44 -3.26 -4.70 4.40
C ARG A 44 -4.48 -3.92 3.94
N ARG A 45 -5.66 -4.39 4.33
CA ARG A 45 -6.95 -3.72 4.06
C ARG A 45 -7.27 -2.57 5.02
N PHE A 46 -6.41 -2.32 6.01
CA PHE A 46 -6.58 -1.28 7.01
C PHE A 46 -5.22 -0.68 7.38
N MET A 47 -5.23 0.52 7.96
CA MET A 47 -4.04 1.13 8.55
C MET A 47 -3.78 0.55 9.95
N PRO A 48 -2.64 -0.13 10.19
CA PRO A 48 -2.23 -0.53 11.54
C PRO A 48 -2.06 0.68 12.46
N ASP A 49 -2.15 0.48 13.76
CA ASP A 49 -2.02 1.57 14.74
C ASP A 49 -0.69 2.31 14.63
N GLN A 50 0.39 1.59 14.33
CA GLN A 50 1.69 2.21 14.04
C GLN A 50 1.60 3.22 12.88
N HIS A 51 0.91 2.87 11.79
CA HIS A 51 0.74 3.78 10.65
C HIS A 51 -0.16 4.95 11.03
N ARG A 52 -1.26 4.70 11.76
CA ARG A 52 -2.17 5.77 12.24
C ARG A 52 -1.43 6.79 13.10
N ALA A 53 -0.61 6.31 14.03
CA ALA A 53 0.20 7.15 14.91
C ALA A 53 1.25 7.97 14.13
N PHE A 54 1.88 7.39 13.11
CA PHE A 54 2.82 8.09 12.24
C PHE A 54 2.13 9.15 11.36
N PHE A 55 1.07 8.77 10.63
CA PHE A 55 0.38 9.68 9.72
C PHE A 55 -0.27 10.87 10.44
N ALA A 56 -0.71 10.69 11.69
CA ALA A 56 -1.23 11.79 12.52
C ALA A 56 -0.18 12.86 12.89
N GLN A 57 1.12 12.55 12.75
CA GLN A 57 2.22 13.50 13.02
C GLN A 57 2.61 14.33 11.79
N LEU A 58 2.14 13.96 10.59
CA LEU A 58 2.51 14.67 9.38
C LEU A 58 1.78 16.02 9.32
N PRO A 59 2.47 17.13 9.05
CA PRO A 59 1.85 18.45 8.92
C PRO A 59 1.23 18.67 7.53
N PHE A 60 1.14 17.62 6.70
CA PHE A 60 0.57 17.66 5.36
C PHE A 60 0.11 16.26 4.92
N PHE A 61 -0.69 16.24 3.85
CA PHE A 61 -1.07 15.05 3.11
C PHE A 61 -0.57 15.12 1.67
N VAL A 62 -0.12 13.97 1.15
CA VAL A 62 0.14 13.79 -0.28
C VAL A 62 -1.16 13.31 -0.92
N LEU A 63 -1.62 14.03 -1.94
CA LEU A 63 -2.79 13.64 -2.72
C LEU A 63 -2.35 13.30 -4.14
N GLY A 64 -2.77 12.14 -4.62
CA GLY A 64 -2.62 11.73 -6.01
C GLY A 64 -3.97 11.73 -6.70
N GLY A 65 -3.99 12.08 -7.98
CA GLY A 65 -5.19 12.08 -8.79
C GLY A 65 -4.88 11.85 -10.25
N VAL A 66 -5.94 11.76 -11.03
CA VAL A 66 -5.87 11.71 -12.49
C VAL A 66 -6.76 12.83 -13.00
N ASP A 67 -6.29 13.61 -13.98
CA ASP A 67 -7.10 14.66 -14.58
C ASP A 67 -8.13 14.10 -15.59
N ALA A 68 -8.88 14.99 -16.25
CA ALA A 68 -9.90 14.62 -17.22
C ALA A 68 -9.35 13.90 -18.47
N HIS A 69 -8.04 14.00 -18.74
CA HIS A 69 -7.38 13.36 -19.87
C HIS A 69 -6.66 12.06 -19.48
N GLY A 70 -6.77 11.62 -18.23
CA GLY A 70 -6.09 10.42 -17.77
C GLY A 70 -4.64 10.67 -17.33
N GLN A 71 -4.18 11.92 -17.25
CA GLN A 71 -2.82 12.23 -16.83
C GLN A 71 -2.71 12.17 -15.30
N PRO A 72 -1.83 11.31 -14.74
CA PRO A 72 -1.58 11.27 -13.31
C PRO A 72 -0.88 12.55 -12.83
N TRP A 73 -1.29 13.04 -11.67
CA TRP A 73 -0.67 14.17 -10.97
C TRP A 73 -0.64 13.92 -9.46
N ALA A 74 0.23 14.62 -8.76
CA ALA A 74 0.31 14.60 -7.30
C ALA A 74 0.49 16.02 -6.74
N THR A 75 -0.02 16.27 -5.54
CA THR A 75 0.13 17.55 -4.83
C THR A 75 0.24 17.35 -3.32
N LEU A 76 0.62 18.41 -2.61
CA LEU A 76 0.63 18.46 -1.15
C LEU A 76 -0.52 19.37 -0.67
N ARG A 77 -1.17 18.96 0.42
CA ARG A 77 -2.13 19.80 1.16
C ARG A 77 -1.71 19.86 2.62
N VAL A 78 -1.70 21.07 3.16
CA VAL A 78 -1.49 21.40 4.58
C VAL A 78 -2.83 21.71 5.23
#